data_AF-A0A5J4UXW1-F1
#
_entry.id   AF-A0A5J4UXW1-F1
#
_cell.length_a   1.000
_cell.length_b   1.000
_cell.length_c   1.000
_cell.angle_alpha   90.00
_cell.angle_beta   90.00
_cell.angle_gamma   90.00
#
_symmetry.space_group_name_H-M   'P 1'
#
loop_
_entity.id
_entity.type
_entity.pdbx_description
1 polymer ?
#
loop_
_entity_poly.entity_id
_entity_poly.type
_entity_poly.pdbx_seq_one_letter_code
_entity_poly.pdbx_strand_id
1 'polypeptide(L)'
;MKIRLLIQFLLVTVFQAEIIQFQKYSIERGTIIWDTKGYQRGFIKIDTDDGVQPWGGNYLSSNLSVFPSNYISASNFSILKVTNYTEFTFLCPSRYDYYHSRYFEFESAAILSYYNENVVPSVLQWLNCQPELMLIQDKQGDSLEPVGKGCNALYGTYSRISGISPTSCYGEIQQASDICRMACIDSATPLITYGSALRMGQISSKQGITKTLLRKLIARFGPIYYGWTSDTETTKYLKLYREGTKDLQIGSDILSQWPHITEVAFFAQPPSGCTSSQLPQFGCQCSQYNSPKGCICPINVDELANIPKSSCECVLGDFRHSCMPCLGDIYDIPDCICPTTAQKLINISRTQIVHVLKLQIIQ
;
A
#
# COMPACT_ATOMS: atom_id res chain seq x y z
N MET A 1 -45.94 -17.20 34.06
CA MET A 1 -44.86 -17.70 33.18
C MET A 1 -44.16 -16.49 32.56
N LYS A 2 -42.97 -16.10 33.05
CA LYS A 2 -42.24 -14.90 32.60
C LYS A 2 -41.09 -15.33 31.68
N ILE A 3 -41.20 -15.07 30.38
CA ILE A 3 -40.12 -15.28 29.41
C ILE A 3 -39.16 -14.10 29.53
N ARG A 4 -37.95 -14.33 30.06
CA ARG A 4 -36.83 -13.39 30.00
C ARG A 4 -36.21 -13.49 28.61
N LEU A 5 -36.43 -12.48 27.77
CA LEU A 5 -35.70 -12.31 26.51
C LEU A 5 -34.26 -11.92 26.86
N LEU A 6 -33.32 -12.85 26.72
CA LEU A 6 -31.89 -12.55 26.73
C LEU A 6 -31.53 -11.96 25.36
N ILE A 7 -31.48 -10.63 25.26
CA ILE A 7 -30.89 -9.94 24.11
C ILE A 7 -29.37 -10.02 24.31
N GLN A 8 -28.74 -11.04 23.72
CA GLN A 8 -27.29 -11.04 23.52
C GLN A 8 -26.97 -9.95 22.48
N PHE A 9 -26.57 -8.78 22.97
CA PHE A 9 -25.85 -7.83 22.14
C PHE A 9 -24.50 -8.46 21.78
N LEU A 10 -24.45 -9.13 20.63
CA LEU A 10 -23.19 -9.33 19.91
C LEU A 10 -22.68 -7.93 19.60
N LEU A 11 -21.77 -7.45 20.44
CA LEU A 11 -20.86 -6.36 20.10
C LEU A 11 -20.06 -6.86 18.90
N VAL A 12 -20.60 -6.63 17.70
CA VAL A 12 -19.83 -6.65 16.48
C VAL A 12 -18.81 -5.53 16.67
N THR A 13 -17.61 -5.90 17.12
CA THR A 13 -16.46 -5.01 17.04
C THR A 13 -16.32 -4.69 15.56
N VAL A 14 -16.83 -3.52 15.16
CA VAL A 14 -16.60 -2.99 13.82
C VAL A 14 -15.09 -2.77 13.77
N PHE A 15 -14.38 -3.72 13.17
CA PHE A 15 -12.97 -3.57 12.87
C PHE A 15 -12.87 -2.35 11.96
N GLN A 16 -12.35 -1.24 12.48
CA GLN A 16 -12.11 -0.08 11.66
C GLN A 16 -11.00 -0.44 10.68
N ALA A 17 -11.37 -0.43 9.40
CA ALA A 17 -10.45 -0.40 8.29
C ALA A 17 -9.54 0.82 8.44
N GLU A 18 -8.23 0.60 8.32
CA GLU A 18 -7.24 1.69 8.37
C GLU A 18 -6.93 2.11 6.94
N ILE A 19 -7.27 3.35 6.60
CA ILE A 19 -7.07 3.93 5.27
C ILE A 19 -5.74 4.69 5.27
N ILE A 20 -4.78 4.19 4.52
CA ILE A 20 -3.47 4.82 4.35
C ILE A 20 -3.48 5.72 3.11
N GLN A 21 -2.91 6.92 3.27
CA GLN A 21 -2.80 7.90 2.20
C GLN A 21 -1.36 7.95 1.67
N PHE A 22 -1.22 7.87 0.36
CA PHE A 22 0.05 8.03 -0.34
C PHE A 22 -0.05 9.24 -1.24
N GLN A 23 0.98 10.09 -1.27
CA GLN A 23 1.01 11.21 -2.20
C GLN A 23 1.04 10.69 -3.64
N LYS A 24 0.16 11.24 -4.48
CA LYS A 24 0.01 10.87 -5.89
C LYS A 24 1.01 11.64 -6.75
N TYR A 25 2.30 11.44 -6.49
CA TYR A 25 3.36 12.03 -7.29
C TYR A 25 3.50 11.35 -8.66
N SER A 26 3.79 12.15 -9.68
CA SER A 26 4.28 11.74 -10.99
C SER A 26 5.49 12.57 -11.39
N ILE A 27 6.20 12.15 -12.45
CA ILE A 27 7.24 12.97 -13.08
C ILE A 27 6.79 13.34 -14.48
N GLU A 28 6.89 14.62 -14.80
CA GLU A 28 6.73 15.14 -16.15
C GLU A 28 7.92 16.02 -16.51
N ARG A 29 8.66 15.63 -17.56
CA ARG A 29 9.80 16.40 -18.09
C ARG A 29 10.85 16.78 -17.03
N GLY A 30 11.08 15.91 -16.05
CA GLY A 30 12.05 16.15 -14.97
C GLY A 30 11.54 17.00 -13.81
N THR A 31 10.24 17.28 -13.74
CA THR A 31 9.56 17.96 -12.62
C THR A 31 8.62 17.00 -11.91
N ILE A 32 8.61 17.01 -10.57
CA ILE A 32 7.63 16.26 -9.78
C ILE A 32 6.30 16.99 -9.89
N ILE A 33 5.23 16.28 -10.26
CA ILE A 33 3.89 16.85 -10.27
C ILE A 33 3.15 16.31 -9.05
N TRP A 34 2.57 17.23 -8.26
CA TRP A 34 1.63 16.90 -7.20
C TRP A 34 0.31 17.62 -7.48
N ASP A 35 -0.57 16.93 -8.19
CA ASP A 35 -1.90 17.45 -8.49
C ASP A 35 -2.86 17.18 -7.33
N THR A 36 -3.18 18.24 -6.59
CA THR A 36 -4.15 18.23 -5.50
C THR A 36 -5.55 18.67 -5.95
N LYS A 37 -5.74 18.92 -7.24
CA LYS A 37 -7.07 19.19 -7.82
C LYS A 37 -7.89 17.89 -7.80
N GLY A 38 -9.21 18.05 -7.73
CA GLY A 38 -10.15 16.92 -7.72
C GLY A 38 -10.44 16.31 -6.34
N TYR A 39 -11.21 15.22 -6.37
CA TYR A 39 -11.80 14.61 -5.15
C TYR A 39 -10.75 13.94 -4.26
N GLN A 40 -9.73 13.33 -4.88
CA GLN A 40 -8.65 12.63 -4.20
C GLN A 40 -7.64 13.57 -3.52
N ARG A 41 -7.67 14.87 -3.84
CA ARG A 41 -6.79 15.91 -3.28
C ARG A 41 -5.30 15.56 -3.31
N GLY A 42 -4.84 14.90 -4.37
CA GLY A 42 -3.43 14.52 -4.53
C GLY A 42 -2.99 13.31 -3.70
N PHE A 43 -3.94 12.50 -3.22
CA PHE A 43 -3.66 11.27 -2.48
C PHE A 43 -4.27 10.04 -3.14
N ILE A 44 -3.54 8.94 -3.10
CA ILE A 44 -4.04 7.59 -3.30
C ILE A 44 -4.40 7.05 -1.92
N LYS A 45 -5.63 6.55 -1.76
CA LYS A 45 -6.10 5.93 -0.52
C LYS A 45 -6.09 4.41 -0.71
N ILE A 46 -5.43 3.70 0.20
CA ILE A 46 -5.43 2.24 0.21
C ILE A 46 -5.94 1.78 1.57
N ASP A 47 -6.98 0.96 1.55
CA ASP A 47 -7.51 0.30 2.74
C ASP A 47 -6.66 -0.94 3.04
N THR A 48 -6.20 -1.05 4.29
CA THR A 48 -5.40 -2.19 4.75
C THR A 48 -6.19 -3.50 4.86
N ASP A 49 -7.51 -3.44 4.84
CA ASP A 49 -8.43 -4.59 4.88
C ASP A 49 -9.20 -4.77 3.55
N ASP A 50 -8.67 -4.25 2.43
CA ASP A 50 -9.26 -4.35 1.07
C ASP A 50 -9.30 -5.79 0.48
N GLY A 51 -8.94 -6.80 1.27
CA GLY A 51 -8.92 -8.21 0.89
C GLY A 51 -7.68 -8.63 0.08
N VAL A 52 -6.81 -7.69 -0.31
CA VAL A 52 -5.60 -8.01 -1.08
C VAL A 52 -4.53 -8.60 -0.18
N GLN A 53 -3.97 -9.75 -0.58
CA GLN A 53 -2.95 -10.49 0.16
C GLN A 53 -1.74 -10.81 -0.72
N PRO A 54 -0.87 -9.83 -1.03
CA PRO A 54 0.20 -10.00 -2.02
C PRO A 54 1.24 -11.06 -1.66
N TRP A 55 1.29 -11.42 -0.36
CA TRP A 55 2.30 -12.29 0.24
C TRP A 55 1.73 -13.62 0.74
N GLY A 56 0.51 -13.98 0.32
CA GLY A 56 -0.11 -15.27 0.66
C GLY A 56 -0.62 -15.41 2.11
N GLY A 57 -0.80 -14.29 2.82
CA GLY A 57 -1.39 -14.26 4.17
C GLY A 57 -1.91 -12.88 4.56
N ASN A 58 -2.64 -12.81 5.66
CA ASN A 58 -3.19 -11.58 6.25
C ASN A 58 -2.64 -11.30 7.66
N TYR A 59 -3.08 -10.22 8.30
CA TYR A 59 -2.61 -9.80 9.62
C TYR A 59 -2.95 -10.76 10.79
N LEU A 60 -3.88 -11.70 10.57
CA LEU A 60 -4.26 -12.75 11.53
C LEU A 60 -3.44 -14.03 11.36
N SER A 61 -2.67 -14.15 10.27
CA SER A 61 -1.83 -15.33 10.02
C SER A 61 -0.85 -15.55 11.19
N SER A 62 -0.67 -16.80 11.59
CA SER A 62 0.31 -17.16 12.62
C SER A 62 1.73 -16.78 12.19
N ASN A 63 2.03 -17.00 10.92
CA ASN A 63 3.30 -16.69 10.28
C ASN A 63 3.06 -15.89 8.98
N LEU A 64 3.95 -14.96 8.68
CA LEU A 64 4.02 -14.26 7.40
C LEU A 64 5.49 -13.97 7.07
N SER A 65 5.88 -14.19 5.81
CA SER A 65 7.15 -13.72 5.25
C SER A 65 6.86 -13.03 3.93
N VAL A 66 7.41 -11.83 3.74
CA VAL A 66 7.32 -11.08 2.48
C VAL A 66 8.51 -11.41 1.55
N PHE A 67 9.53 -12.09 2.08
CA PHE A 67 10.66 -12.57 1.29
C PHE A 67 10.46 -14.00 0.80
N PRO A 68 11.08 -14.34 -0.35
CA PRO A 68 11.14 -15.72 -0.82
C PRO A 68 11.80 -16.66 0.21
N SER A 69 11.39 -17.92 0.22
CA SER A 69 11.75 -18.90 1.26
C SER A 69 13.26 -19.22 1.36
N ASN A 70 14.05 -18.91 0.32
CA ASN A 70 15.49 -19.09 0.30
C ASN A 70 16.28 -17.96 1.00
N TYR A 71 15.63 -16.89 1.47
CA TYR A 71 16.26 -15.77 2.18
C TYR A 71 16.21 -15.97 3.69
N ILE A 72 16.94 -16.97 4.17
CA ILE A 72 17.02 -17.34 5.59
C ILE A 72 18.31 -16.83 6.28
N SER A 73 19.29 -16.36 5.50
CA SER A 73 20.56 -15.82 5.99
C SER A 73 20.84 -14.46 5.38
N ALA A 74 21.51 -13.58 6.13
CA ALA A 74 21.93 -12.28 5.61
C ALA A 74 22.85 -12.39 4.39
N SER A 75 23.61 -13.49 4.27
CA SER A 75 24.46 -13.78 3.11
C SER A 75 23.68 -14.05 1.82
N ASN A 76 22.35 -14.27 1.90
CA ASN A 76 21.51 -14.39 0.72
C ASN A 76 21.23 -13.03 0.06
N PHE A 77 21.48 -11.91 0.74
CA PHE A 77 21.25 -10.58 0.23
C PHE A 77 22.51 -10.03 -0.44
N SER A 78 22.36 -9.43 -1.63
CA SER A 78 23.47 -8.77 -2.34
C SER A 78 24.03 -7.57 -1.58
N ILE A 79 23.22 -7.00 -0.67
CA ILE A 79 23.59 -5.94 0.26
C ILE A 79 24.21 -6.44 1.57
N LEU A 80 24.79 -7.65 1.62
CA LEU A 80 25.48 -8.14 2.82
C LEU A 80 26.48 -7.11 3.37
N LYS A 81 27.24 -6.47 2.46
CA LYS A 81 28.18 -5.40 2.78
C LYS A 81 27.59 -4.04 2.41
N VAL A 82 28.05 -3.00 3.09
CA VAL A 82 27.76 -1.60 2.78
C VAL A 82 29.06 -0.84 2.59
N THR A 83 29.04 0.19 1.76
CA THR A 83 30.15 1.14 1.67
C THR A 83 30.36 1.81 3.04
N ASN A 84 31.62 2.15 3.37
CA ASN A 84 31.90 2.93 4.57
C ASN A 84 31.35 4.36 4.41
N TYR A 85 30.11 4.57 4.81
CA TYR A 85 29.40 5.82 4.55
C TYR A 85 29.72 6.94 5.55
N THR A 86 30.49 6.67 6.61
CA THR A 86 30.82 7.69 7.62
C THR A 86 31.73 8.78 7.08
N GLU A 87 32.45 8.53 5.98
CA GLU A 87 33.23 9.57 5.29
C GLU A 87 32.32 10.64 4.64
N PHE A 88 31.06 10.31 4.36
CA PHE A 88 30.12 11.24 3.74
C PHE A 88 29.44 12.19 4.71
N THR A 89 29.64 12.06 6.04
CA THR A 89 28.96 12.90 7.03
C THR A 89 29.10 14.40 6.74
N PHE A 90 30.29 14.82 6.28
CA PHE A 90 30.54 16.22 5.91
C PHE A 90 30.66 16.44 4.40
N LEU A 91 31.05 15.41 3.64
CA LEU A 91 31.23 15.52 2.18
C LEU A 91 29.90 15.50 1.42
N CYS A 92 28.94 14.70 1.89
CA CYS A 92 27.65 14.53 1.24
C CYS A 92 26.60 14.05 2.25
N PRO A 93 26.00 14.98 3.03
CA PRO A 93 25.05 14.64 4.10
C PRO A 93 23.90 13.74 3.63
N SER A 94 23.31 14.01 2.46
CA SER A 94 22.26 13.15 1.89
C SER A 94 22.71 11.70 1.65
N ARG A 95 23.95 11.50 1.21
CA ARG A 95 24.52 10.16 1.02
C ARG A 95 24.76 9.47 2.36
N TYR A 96 25.24 10.20 3.36
CA TYR A 96 25.36 9.69 4.73
C TYR A 96 23.99 9.27 5.28
N ASP A 97 23.00 10.16 5.20
CA ASP A 97 21.64 9.94 5.72
C ASP A 97 20.95 8.75 5.05
N TYR A 98 21.19 8.55 3.76
CA TYR A 98 20.67 7.40 3.01
C TYR A 98 21.06 6.05 3.63
N TYR A 99 22.34 5.89 3.98
CA TYR A 99 22.83 4.67 4.61
C TYR A 99 22.54 4.67 6.12
N HIS A 100 22.72 5.80 6.80
CA HIS A 100 22.53 5.92 8.24
C HIS A 100 21.08 5.64 8.65
N SER A 101 20.11 6.18 7.90
CA SER A 101 18.67 5.97 8.09
C SER A 101 18.18 4.65 7.50
N ARG A 102 19.08 3.81 6.96
CA ARG A 102 18.80 2.46 6.43
C ARG A 102 17.86 2.43 5.22
N TYR A 103 17.79 3.52 4.45
CA TYR A 103 17.03 3.54 3.19
C TYR A 103 17.63 2.56 2.17
N PHE A 104 18.94 2.34 2.22
CA PHE A 104 19.63 1.32 1.42
C PHE A 104 19.08 -0.11 1.64
N GLU A 105 18.98 -0.55 2.89
CA GLU A 105 18.39 -1.85 3.24
C GLU A 105 16.91 -1.90 2.89
N PHE A 106 16.17 -0.82 3.19
CA PHE A 106 14.74 -0.73 2.95
C PHE A 106 14.39 -0.86 1.46
N GLU A 107 15.13 -0.17 0.59
CA GLU A 107 14.96 -0.28 -0.86
C GLU A 107 15.29 -1.69 -1.37
N SER A 108 16.41 -2.28 -0.93
CA SER A 108 16.78 -3.64 -1.34
C SER A 108 15.71 -4.66 -0.93
N ALA A 109 15.21 -4.55 0.31
CA ALA A 109 14.11 -5.38 0.80
C ALA A 109 12.83 -5.19 -0.01
N ALA A 110 12.48 -3.96 -0.37
CA ALA A 110 11.32 -3.67 -1.19
C ALA A 110 11.46 -4.27 -2.59
N ILE A 111 12.60 -4.09 -3.25
CA ILE A 111 12.82 -4.66 -4.59
C ILE A 111 12.79 -6.19 -4.56
N LEU A 112 13.40 -6.81 -3.56
CA LEU A 112 13.32 -8.26 -3.40
C LEU A 112 11.87 -8.74 -3.20
N SER A 113 11.09 -8.06 -2.37
CA SER A 113 9.70 -8.48 -2.07
C SER A 113 8.78 -8.31 -3.27
N TYR A 114 8.84 -7.15 -3.94
CA TYR A 114 7.92 -6.80 -5.02
C TYR A 114 8.29 -7.39 -6.38
N TYR A 115 9.60 -7.59 -6.64
CA TYR A 115 10.11 -7.99 -7.95
C TYR A 115 10.87 -9.30 -7.95
N ASN A 116 11.12 -9.90 -6.77
CA ASN A 116 11.97 -11.08 -6.62
C ASN A 116 13.41 -10.86 -7.14
N GLU A 117 13.90 -9.62 -7.02
CA GLU A 117 15.21 -9.19 -7.53
C GLU A 117 16.15 -8.81 -6.40
N ASN A 118 17.34 -9.43 -6.37
CA ASN A 118 18.32 -9.26 -5.30
C ASN A 118 19.36 -8.20 -5.64
N VAL A 119 18.99 -6.94 -5.50
CA VAL A 119 19.81 -5.81 -5.97
C VAL A 119 20.53 -5.07 -4.85
N VAL A 120 21.68 -4.50 -5.21
CA VAL A 120 22.35 -3.44 -4.45
C VAL A 120 21.81 -2.10 -4.97
N PRO A 121 20.98 -1.36 -4.21
CA PRO A 121 20.42 -0.10 -4.69
C PRO A 121 21.48 1.00 -4.91
N SER A 122 21.35 1.73 -6.01
CA SER A 122 22.24 2.86 -6.31
C SER A 122 21.79 4.12 -5.56
N VAL A 123 22.61 4.58 -4.61
CA VAL A 123 22.46 5.89 -3.98
C VAL A 123 22.71 7.02 -4.99
N LEU A 124 23.67 6.84 -5.91
CA LEU A 124 24.01 7.85 -6.91
C LEU A 124 22.87 8.08 -7.90
N GLN A 125 22.09 7.04 -8.23
CA GLN A 125 20.90 7.21 -9.06
C GLN A 125 19.90 8.15 -8.40
N TRP A 126 19.65 8.01 -7.09
CA TRP A 126 18.76 8.94 -6.40
C TRP A 126 19.33 10.37 -6.37
N LEU A 127 20.59 10.52 -5.98
CA LEU A 127 21.24 11.83 -5.87
C LEU A 127 21.31 12.58 -7.21
N ASN A 128 21.43 11.86 -8.33
CA ASN A 128 21.63 12.45 -9.66
C ASN A 128 20.31 12.58 -10.45
N CYS A 129 19.35 11.68 -10.22
CA CYS A 129 18.10 11.61 -10.97
C CYS A 129 16.88 12.18 -10.24
N GLN A 130 17.02 12.62 -8.98
CA GLN A 130 15.95 13.35 -8.30
C GLN A 130 15.69 14.68 -9.04
N PRO A 131 14.42 14.97 -9.41
CA PRO A 131 14.00 16.27 -9.89
C PRO A 131 14.39 17.42 -8.94
N GLU A 132 14.71 18.58 -9.50
CA GLU A 132 15.03 19.80 -8.74
C GLU A 132 13.80 20.65 -8.41
N LEU A 133 12.65 20.31 -8.99
CA LEU A 133 11.43 21.10 -8.92
C LEU A 133 10.22 20.21 -8.65
N MET A 134 9.29 20.72 -7.85
CA MET A 134 7.96 20.17 -7.64
C MET A 134 6.92 21.22 -8.05
N LEU A 135 6.06 20.87 -9.00
CA LEU A 135 4.87 21.64 -9.35
C LEU A 135 3.70 21.13 -8.50
N ILE A 136 3.23 21.96 -7.58
CA ILE A 136 2.02 21.71 -6.80
C ILE A 136 0.88 22.41 -7.53
N GLN A 137 -0.13 21.63 -7.88
CA GLN A 137 -1.33 22.14 -8.55
C GLN A 137 -2.49 22.05 -7.58
N ASP A 138 -3.05 23.19 -7.17
CA ASP A 138 -4.16 23.24 -6.23
C ASP A 138 -5.34 24.05 -6.79
N LYS A 139 -6.36 24.31 -5.97
CA LYS A 139 -7.54 25.06 -6.41
C LYS A 139 -7.29 26.57 -6.48
N GLN A 140 -6.23 27.04 -5.83
CA GLN A 140 -5.83 28.43 -5.71
C GLN A 140 -4.84 28.83 -6.82
N GLY A 141 -4.12 27.87 -7.40
CA GLY A 141 -3.22 28.07 -8.52
C GLY A 141 -2.18 26.95 -8.63
N ASP A 142 -1.17 27.20 -9.45
CA ASP A 142 -0.01 26.33 -9.57
C ASP A 142 1.17 27.01 -8.85
N SER A 143 1.88 26.28 -7.98
CA SER A 143 3.10 26.75 -7.33
C SER A 143 4.27 25.84 -7.67
N LEU A 144 5.46 26.43 -7.82
CA LEU A 144 6.68 25.71 -8.12
C LEU A 144 7.62 25.81 -6.92
N GLU A 145 7.97 24.67 -6.35
CA GLU A 145 8.83 24.57 -5.17
C GLU A 145 10.16 23.89 -5.54
N PRO A 146 11.31 24.43 -5.07
CA PRO A 146 12.59 23.76 -5.26
C PRO A 146 12.67 22.51 -4.39
N VAL A 147 13.26 21.46 -4.95
CA VAL A 147 13.57 20.20 -4.27
C VAL A 147 15.08 20.03 -4.25
N GLY A 148 15.62 19.66 -3.08
CA GLY A 148 17.05 19.42 -2.95
C GLY A 148 17.53 18.30 -3.89
N LYS A 149 18.71 18.46 -4.48
CA LYS A 149 19.36 17.46 -5.34
C LYS A 149 20.80 17.22 -4.89
N GLY A 150 21.35 16.08 -5.29
CA GLY A 150 22.71 15.70 -4.92
C GLY A 150 22.86 15.64 -3.41
N CYS A 151 23.96 16.19 -2.89
CA CYS A 151 24.25 16.18 -1.46
C CYS A 151 23.35 17.07 -0.58
N ASN A 152 22.38 17.76 -1.19
CA ASN A 152 21.32 18.50 -0.49
C ASN A 152 19.94 17.84 -0.63
N ALA A 153 19.86 16.67 -1.28
CA ALA A 153 18.61 15.93 -1.43
C ALA A 153 18.10 15.43 -0.07
N LEU A 154 16.82 15.64 0.20
CA LEU A 154 16.14 15.01 1.33
C LEU A 154 15.47 13.74 0.84
N TYR A 155 15.71 12.64 1.54
CA TYR A 155 15.07 11.39 1.24
C TYR A 155 13.64 11.42 1.81
N GLY A 156 12.65 11.25 0.94
CA GLY A 156 11.23 11.36 1.29
C GLY A 156 10.33 10.62 0.32
N THR A 157 9.02 10.86 0.44
CA THR A 157 7.98 10.08 -0.25
C THR A 157 8.03 10.18 -1.78
N TYR A 158 8.71 11.18 -2.33
CA TYR A 158 8.93 11.36 -3.76
C TYR A 158 10.28 10.83 -4.26
N SER A 159 11.23 10.45 -3.38
CA SER A 159 12.63 10.22 -3.77
C SER A 159 12.85 9.07 -4.75
N ARG A 160 11.93 8.10 -4.82
CA ARG A 160 12.01 6.93 -5.72
C ARG A 160 10.85 6.82 -6.69
N ILE A 161 10.18 7.92 -7.01
CA ILE A 161 9.14 7.93 -8.06
C ILE A 161 9.69 7.57 -9.46
N SER A 162 10.99 7.80 -9.70
CA SER A 162 11.72 7.34 -10.91
C SER A 162 12.10 5.86 -10.87
N GLY A 163 11.85 5.18 -9.75
CA GLY A 163 12.36 3.84 -9.47
C GLY A 163 13.78 3.82 -8.91
N ILE A 164 14.24 2.61 -8.63
CA ILE A 164 15.50 2.24 -7.99
C ILE A 164 16.31 1.43 -8.99
N SER A 165 17.49 1.93 -9.37
CA SER A 165 18.43 1.19 -10.20
C SER A 165 19.44 0.41 -9.37
N PRO A 166 19.86 -0.79 -9.82
CA PRO A 166 20.98 -1.47 -9.19
C PRO A 166 22.28 -0.72 -9.46
N THR A 167 23.20 -0.75 -8.50
CA THR A 167 24.55 -0.18 -8.61
C THR A 167 25.33 -0.79 -9.78
N SER A 168 25.12 -2.07 -10.08
CA SER A 168 25.72 -2.74 -11.25
C SER A 168 25.30 -2.13 -12.60
N CYS A 169 24.12 -1.52 -12.68
CA CYS A 169 23.66 -0.79 -13.88
C CYS A 169 24.07 0.69 -13.81
N TYR A 170 23.84 1.38 -12.69
CA TYR A 170 24.06 2.84 -12.60
C TYR A 170 25.54 3.23 -12.46
N GLY A 171 26.34 2.41 -11.77
CA GLY A 171 27.76 2.62 -11.48
C GLY A 171 28.03 3.28 -10.12
N GLU A 172 29.31 3.28 -9.74
CA GLU A 172 29.81 3.78 -8.43
C GLU A 172 30.72 5.02 -8.54
N ILE A 173 31.17 5.35 -9.76
CA ILE A 173 32.27 6.32 -9.99
C ILE A 173 31.76 7.77 -10.07
N GLN A 174 30.46 7.98 -10.29
CA GLN A 174 29.90 9.32 -10.45
C GLN A 174 29.94 10.13 -9.16
N GLN A 175 30.01 11.45 -9.31
CA GLN A 175 29.79 12.38 -8.22
C GLN A 175 28.28 12.59 -8.02
N ALA A 176 27.92 12.97 -6.80
CA ALA A 176 26.57 13.44 -6.52
C ALA A 176 26.31 14.74 -7.30
N SER A 177 25.11 14.89 -7.84
CA SER A 177 24.71 15.98 -8.77
C SER A 177 25.23 15.86 -10.21
N ASP A 178 25.90 14.76 -10.57
CA ASP A 178 26.17 14.48 -11.99
C ASP A 178 24.86 14.36 -12.78
N ILE A 179 24.95 14.47 -14.11
CA ILE A 179 23.80 14.28 -15.00
C ILE A 179 23.21 12.88 -14.79
N CYS A 180 21.89 12.81 -14.60
CA CYS A 180 21.16 11.56 -14.50
C CYS A 180 21.40 10.69 -15.74
N ARG A 181 21.85 9.45 -15.52
CA ARG A 181 22.04 8.50 -16.61
C ARG A 181 20.70 8.01 -17.16
N MET A 182 20.63 7.86 -18.48
CA MET A 182 19.49 7.24 -19.17
C MET A 182 19.78 5.79 -19.62
N ALA A 183 21.03 5.35 -19.47
CA ALA A 183 21.52 4.01 -19.80
C ALA A 183 22.41 3.48 -18.67
N CYS A 184 22.60 2.16 -18.61
CA CYS A 184 23.56 1.56 -17.70
C CYS A 184 25.01 1.96 -18.04
N ILE A 185 25.98 1.57 -17.21
CA ILE A 185 27.40 1.88 -17.38
C ILE A 185 28.00 1.40 -18.72
N ASP A 186 27.41 0.39 -19.36
CA ASP A 186 27.80 -0.09 -20.69
C ASP A 186 27.34 0.83 -21.84
N SER A 187 26.52 1.84 -21.54
CA SER A 187 25.90 2.78 -22.49
C SER A 187 25.00 2.17 -23.57
N ALA A 188 24.93 0.84 -23.67
CA ALA A 188 24.13 0.10 -24.63
C ALA A 188 22.79 -0.34 -24.04
N THR A 189 22.76 -0.61 -22.75
CA THR A 189 21.56 -1.11 -22.05
C THR A 189 20.76 0.07 -21.50
N PRO A 190 19.44 0.18 -21.79
CA PRO A 190 18.58 1.17 -21.13
C PRO A 190 18.67 1.07 -19.61
N LEU A 191 18.54 2.20 -18.91
CA LEU A 191 18.65 2.19 -17.45
C LEU A 191 17.60 1.25 -16.84
N ILE A 192 18.07 0.24 -16.12
CA ILE A 192 17.20 -0.69 -15.39
C ILE A 192 16.68 0.03 -14.14
N THR A 193 15.37 0.11 -13.99
CA THR A 193 14.72 0.64 -12.79
C THR A 193 13.65 -0.32 -12.29
N TYR A 194 13.61 -0.52 -10.98
CA TYR A 194 12.55 -1.23 -10.29
C TYR A 194 11.73 -0.26 -9.46
N GLY A 195 10.47 -0.58 -9.18
CA GLY A 195 9.70 0.18 -8.19
C GLY A 195 9.18 1.54 -8.65
N SER A 196 9.26 1.91 -9.94
CA SER A 196 8.68 3.17 -10.45
C SER A 196 7.15 3.27 -10.26
N ALA A 197 6.48 2.12 -10.16
CA ALA A 197 5.07 2.02 -9.80
C ALA A 197 4.81 2.10 -8.28
N LEU A 198 5.84 1.98 -7.44
CA LEU A 198 5.69 2.02 -5.99
C LEU A 198 5.55 3.45 -5.49
N ARG A 199 4.85 3.61 -4.38
CA ARG A 199 4.71 4.86 -3.64
C ARG A 199 5.15 4.63 -2.21
N MET A 200 6.00 5.51 -1.71
CA MET A 200 6.41 5.48 -0.33
C MET A 200 5.34 6.14 0.54
N GLY A 201 4.90 5.43 1.56
CA GLY A 201 4.03 5.92 2.63
C GLY A 201 4.79 5.96 3.94
N GLN A 202 4.34 6.84 4.83
CA GLN A 202 4.87 6.98 6.17
C GLN A 202 3.70 7.26 7.10
N ILE A 203 3.67 6.58 8.24
CA ILE A 203 2.74 6.92 9.32
C ILE A 203 3.52 7.18 10.59
N SER A 204 3.01 8.09 11.41
CA SER A 204 3.54 8.35 12.75
C SER A 204 2.42 8.43 13.77
N SER A 205 2.71 7.99 14.99
CA SER A 205 1.79 8.01 16.13
C SER A 205 2.56 8.34 17.40
N LYS A 206 2.16 9.41 18.09
CA LYS A 206 2.75 9.78 19.39
C LYS A 206 2.47 8.74 20.46
N GLN A 207 1.34 8.05 20.35
CA GLN A 207 0.92 6.96 21.22
C GLN A 207 1.54 5.62 20.81
N GLY A 208 2.31 5.61 19.71
CA GLY A 208 2.81 4.41 19.08
C GLY A 208 1.84 3.77 18.10
N ILE A 209 2.41 3.00 17.19
CA ILE A 209 1.67 2.13 16.27
C ILE A 209 1.22 0.91 17.07
N THR A 210 0.07 0.33 16.75
CA THR A 210 -0.39 -0.88 17.45
C THR A 210 0.17 -2.13 16.78
N LYS A 211 0.26 -3.24 17.54
CA LYS A 211 0.61 -4.56 16.99
C LYS A 211 -0.26 -4.93 15.78
N THR A 212 -1.56 -4.69 15.88
CA THR A 212 -2.54 -4.99 14.83
C THR A 212 -2.28 -4.15 13.58
N LEU A 213 -2.11 -2.83 13.74
CA LEU A 213 -1.81 -1.96 12.60
C LEU A 213 -0.49 -2.34 11.93
N LEU A 214 0.58 -2.60 12.69
CA LEU A 214 1.85 -3.02 12.10
C LEU A 214 1.69 -4.30 11.26
N ARG A 215 0.96 -5.31 11.75
CA ARG A 215 0.72 -6.54 10.98
C ARG A 215 -0.12 -6.28 9.72
N LYS A 216 -1.13 -5.40 9.80
CA LYS A 216 -1.90 -4.97 8.63
C LYS A 216 -1.01 -4.32 7.58
N LEU A 217 -0.12 -3.42 7.99
CA LEU A 217 0.83 -2.76 7.09
C LEU A 217 1.79 -3.76 6.44
N ILE A 218 2.38 -4.68 7.22
CA ILE A 218 3.29 -5.70 6.66
C ILE A 218 2.54 -6.62 5.69
N ALA A 219 1.35 -7.11 6.07
CA ALA A 219 0.54 -7.99 5.23
C ALA A 219 0.10 -7.34 3.92
N ARG A 220 -0.16 -6.01 3.93
CA ARG A 220 -0.66 -5.31 2.74
C ARG A 220 0.43 -4.68 1.88
N PHE A 221 1.48 -4.14 2.49
CA PHE A 221 2.49 -3.30 1.86
C PHE A 221 3.90 -3.90 1.86
N GLY A 222 4.13 -4.98 2.60
CA GLY A 222 5.41 -5.69 2.57
C GLY A 222 6.39 -5.18 3.63
N PRO A 223 7.68 -5.00 3.29
CA PRO A 223 8.75 -4.87 4.28
C PRO A 223 8.71 -3.54 5.04
N ILE A 224 8.34 -3.62 6.33
CA ILE A 224 8.65 -2.65 7.40
C ILE A 224 9.53 -3.40 8.41
N TYR A 225 8.93 -4.45 8.95
CA TYR A 225 9.54 -5.74 9.23
C TYR A 225 9.23 -6.63 8.03
N TYR A 226 10.05 -7.63 7.75
CA TYR A 226 9.80 -8.50 6.60
C TYR A 226 8.85 -9.67 6.93
N GLY A 227 8.39 -9.77 8.18
CA GLY A 227 7.45 -10.81 8.56
C GLY A 227 7.29 -10.97 10.06
N TRP A 228 6.59 -12.02 10.45
CA TRP A 228 6.51 -12.48 11.82
C TRP A 228 6.31 -13.99 11.89
N THR A 229 6.63 -14.56 13.04
CA THR A 229 6.21 -15.89 13.44
C THR A 229 5.54 -15.82 14.81
N SER A 230 4.49 -16.60 15.01
CA SER A 230 3.78 -16.69 16.27
C SER A 230 3.73 -18.15 16.71
N ASP A 231 4.23 -18.42 17.91
CA ASP A 231 3.93 -19.65 18.64
C ASP A 231 2.73 -19.42 19.58
N THR A 232 2.44 -20.38 20.46
CA THR A 232 1.27 -20.32 21.36
C THR A 232 1.32 -19.15 22.34
N GLU A 233 2.50 -18.58 22.61
CA GLU A 233 2.69 -17.60 23.69
C GLU A 233 3.34 -16.29 23.21
N THR A 234 4.08 -16.32 22.11
CA THR A 234 4.93 -15.20 21.69
C THR A 234 4.82 -14.93 20.19
N THR A 235 4.86 -13.65 19.84
CA THR A 235 5.03 -13.20 18.46
C THR A 235 6.42 -12.60 18.31
N LYS A 236 7.19 -13.12 17.35
CA LYS A 236 8.51 -12.60 16.97
C LYS A 236 8.39 -11.93 15.61
N TYR A 237 8.78 -10.66 15.53
CA TYR A 237 8.82 -9.91 14.27
C TYR A 237 10.19 -10.05 13.63
N LEU A 238 10.20 -10.38 12.35
CA LEU A 238 11.42 -10.66 11.62
C LEU A 238 11.97 -9.37 11.01
N LYS A 239 13.24 -9.06 11.27
CA LYS A 239 13.87 -7.80 10.86
C LYS A 239 15.19 -8.00 10.14
N LEU A 240 15.42 -7.11 9.18
CA LEU A 240 16.71 -6.93 8.53
C LEU A 240 17.35 -5.68 9.15
N TYR A 241 18.59 -5.77 9.64
CA TYR A 241 19.21 -4.65 10.32
C TYR A 241 20.73 -4.65 10.16
N ARG A 242 21.32 -3.47 10.43
CA ARG A 242 22.75 -3.24 10.44
C ARG A 242 23.13 -2.28 11.56
N GLU A 243 24.30 -2.48 12.13
CA GLU A 243 24.93 -1.56 13.09
C GLU A 243 26.11 -0.86 12.42
N GLY A 244 25.93 0.42 12.07
CA GLY A 244 26.97 1.18 11.36
C GLY A 244 27.33 0.54 10.03
N THR A 245 28.62 0.31 9.81
CA THR A 245 29.19 -0.28 8.58
C THR A 245 29.45 -1.78 8.68
N LYS A 246 29.01 -2.45 9.76
CA LYS A 246 29.13 -3.91 9.91
C LYS A 246 28.30 -4.63 8.84
N ASP A 247 28.50 -5.94 8.69
CA ASP A 247 27.69 -6.76 7.80
C ASP A 247 26.20 -6.76 8.19
N LEU A 248 25.36 -7.00 7.18
CA LEU A 248 23.93 -7.11 7.32
C LEU A 248 23.59 -8.28 8.24
N GLN A 249 22.55 -8.12 9.05
CA GLN A 249 22.09 -9.15 9.95
C GLN A 249 20.60 -9.38 9.77
N ILE A 250 20.22 -10.64 9.95
CA ILE A 250 18.82 -11.03 10.13
C ILE A 250 18.62 -11.28 11.62
N GLY A 251 17.54 -10.73 12.16
CA GLY A 251 17.15 -10.97 13.53
C GLY A 251 15.65 -11.11 13.65
N SER A 252 15.23 -11.33 14.89
CA SER A 252 13.83 -11.24 15.26
C SER A 252 13.70 -10.55 16.61
N ASP A 253 12.67 -9.74 16.78
CA ASP A 253 12.35 -9.09 18.04
C ASP A 253 11.03 -9.62 18.61
N ILE A 254 11.03 -9.91 19.90
CA ILE A 254 9.81 -9.90 20.69
C ILE A 254 9.59 -8.44 21.07
N LEU A 255 8.60 -7.81 20.48
CA LEU A 255 8.24 -6.44 20.81
C LEU A 255 7.51 -6.43 22.16
N SER A 256 8.26 -6.60 23.25
CA SER A 256 7.75 -6.51 24.62
C SER A 256 7.35 -5.07 25.00
N GLN A 257 7.83 -4.08 24.24
CA GLN A 257 7.63 -2.67 24.50
C GLN A 257 6.75 -1.97 23.46
N TRP A 258 5.71 -2.65 22.97
CA TRP A 258 4.60 -1.90 22.38
C TRP A 258 4.05 -0.95 23.47
N PRO A 259 4.07 0.38 23.26
CA PRO A 259 3.89 1.04 21.96
C PRO A 259 5.07 1.91 21.44
N HIS A 260 6.35 1.56 21.62
CA HIS A 260 7.45 2.47 21.25
C HIS A 260 7.76 2.63 19.76
N ILE A 261 7.08 1.91 18.85
CA ILE A 261 7.23 2.16 17.42
C ILE A 261 6.35 3.37 17.05
N THR A 262 6.96 4.54 17.00
CA THR A 262 6.23 5.80 16.75
C THR A 262 6.14 6.16 15.28
N GLU A 263 6.91 5.50 14.42
CA GLU A 263 7.01 5.82 12.99
C GLU A 263 7.35 4.58 12.18
N VAL A 264 6.72 4.44 11.02
CA VAL A 264 7.07 3.42 10.03
C VAL A 264 6.96 4.00 8.62
N ALA A 265 7.90 3.60 7.76
CA ALA A 265 7.86 3.85 6.32
C ALA A 265 7.72 2.53 5.57
N PHE A 266 7.01 2.55 4.44
CA PHE A 266 6.76 1.38 3.61
C PHE A 266 6.53 1.79 2.16
N PHE A 267 6.79 0.87 1.24
CA PHE A 267 6.36 1.02 -0.15
C PHE A 267 5.02 0.34 -0.36
N ALA A 268 4.18 0.90 -1.21
CA ALA A 268 2.99 0.24 -1.71
C ALA A 268 2.94 0.34 -3.22
N GLN A 269 2.46 -0.70 -3.89
CA GLN A 269 2.00 -0.58 -5.27
C GLN A 269 0.51 -0.20 -5.24
N PRO A 270 0.14 1.02 -5.66
CA PRO A 270 -1.27 1.38 -5.79
C PRO A 270 -2.00 0.42 -6.73
N PRO A 271 -3.25 0.05 -6.40
CA PRO A 271 -4.06 -0.76 -7.31
C PRO A 271 -4.37 0.05 -8.58
N SER A 272 -4.10 -0.54 -9.74
CA SER A 272 -4.55 -0.01 -11.03
C SER A 272 -6.00 -0.44 -11.31
N GLY A 273 -6.64 0.14 -12.32
CA GLY A 273 -7.94 -0.36 -12.79
C GLY A 273 -7.82 -1.79 -13.32
N CYS A 274 -8.82 -2.63 -13.04
CA CYS A 274 -8.83 -3.99 -13.57
C CYS A 274 -8.92 -3.98 -15.11
N THR A 275 -8.07 -4.75 -15.78
CA THR A 275 -8.03 -4.86 -17.25
C THR A 275 -8.43 -6.24 -17.76
N SER A 276 -8.58 -7.22 -16.87
CA SER A 276 -8.95 -8.60 -17.19
C SER A 276 -9.75 -9.24 -16.06
N SER A 277 -10.17 -10.49 -16.26
CA SER A 277 -10.81 -11.33 -15.24
C SER A 277 -9.83 -11.91 -14.21
N GLN A 278 -8.52 -11.74 -14.40
CA GLN A 278 -7.51 -12.17 -13.44
C GLN A 278 -7.17 -11.04 -12.47
N LEU A 279 -7.18 -11.34 -11.18
CA LEU A 279 -6.82 -10.39 -10.13
C LEU A 279 -5.29 -10.27 -10.07
N PRO A 280 -4.70 -9.07 -10.25
CA PRO A 280 -3.27 -8.87 -10.07
C PRO A 280 -2.83 -9.11 -8.62
N GLN A 281 -1.55 -9.39 -8.40
CA GLN A 281 -0.97 -9.65 -7.07
C GLN A 281 -1.30 -8.56 -6.04
N PHE A 282 -1.26 -7.29 -6.47
CA PHE A 282 -1.51 -6.12 -5.61
C PHE A 282 -2.96 -5.63 -5.68
N GLY A 283 -3.85 -6.46 -6.22
CA GLY A 283 -5.24 -6.13 -6.49
C GLY A 283 -5.39 -5.17 -7.67
N CYS A 284 -6.64 -4.93 -8.03
CA CYS A 284 -7.02 -3.91 -8.98
C CYS A 284 -8.37 -3.32 -8.56
N GLN A 285 -8.64 -2.08 -8.96
CA GLN A 285 -9.89 -1.40 -8.70
C GLN A 285 -10.97 -1.93 -9.65
N CYS A 286 -12.10 -2.33 -9.07
CA CYS A 286 -13.26 -2.76 -9.84
C CYS A 286 -13.72 -1.64 -10.78
N SER A 287 -14.22 -2.02 -11.95
CA SER A 287 -14.77 -1.09 -12.94
C SER A 287 -16.00 -1.69 -13.61
N GLN A 288 -16.79 -0.84 -14.27
CA GLN A 288 -17.95 -1.29 -15.04
C GLN A 288 -17.60 -2.30 -16.16
N TYR A 289 -16.35 -2.30 -16.63
CA TYR A 289 -15.90 -3.19 -17.72
C TYR A 289 -15.24 -4.47 -17.21
N ASN A 290 -14.51 -4.39 -16.10
CA ASN A 290 -13.79 -5.51 -15.50
C ASN A 290 -13.95 -5.44 -13.98
N SER A 291 -14.59 -6.46 -13.41
CA SER A 291 -14.80 -6.60 -11.97
C SER A 291 -14.60 -8.06 -11.53
N PRO A 292 -13.35 -8.58 -11.64
CA PRO A 292 -13.05 -9.93 -11.19
C PRO A 292 -13.38 -10.11 -9.71
N LYS A 293 -13.74 -11.32 -9.30
CA LYS A 293 -14.07 -11.61 -7.90
C LYS A 293 -12.89 -11.22 -7.00
N GLY A 294 -13.15 -10.38 -6.00
CA GLY A 294 -12.12 -9.88 -5.08
C GLY A 294 -11.35 -8.65 -5.55
N CYS A 295 -11.79 -7.97 -6.62
CA CYS A 295 -11.29 -6.62 -6.92
C CYS A 295 -11.66 -5.63 -5.81
N ILE A 296 -10.90 -4.53 -5.73
CA ILE A 296 -11.08 -3.50 -4.73
C ILE A 296 -12.23 -2.60 -5.16
N CYS A 297 -13.28 -2.57 -4.36
CA CYS A 297 -14.46 -1.76 -4.63
C CYS A 297 -14.18 -0.27 -4.38
N PRO A 298 -14.62 0.62 -5.28
CA PRO A 298 -14.61 2.05 -5.00
C PRO A 298 -15.37 2.39 -3.72
N ILE A 299 -14.83 3.33 -2.94
CA ILE A 299 -15.48 3.82 -1.72
C ILE A 299 -16.55 4.87 -2.08
N ASN A 300 -16.40 5.55 -3.22
CA ASN A 300 -17.36 6.54 -3.68
C ASN A 300 -18.56 5.85 -4.37
N VAL A 301 -19.77 6.19 -3.94
CA VAL A 301 -21.03 5.70 -4.51
C VAL A 301 -21.16 5.98 -6.01
N ASP A 302 -20.62 7.11 -6.49
CA ASP A 302 -20.67 7.46 -7.91
C ASP A 302 -19.78 6.52 -8.76
N GLU A 303 -18.66 6.07 -8.20
CA GLU A 303 -17.73 5.15 -8.87
C GLU A 303 -18.22 3.69 -8.83
N LEU A 304 -19.16 3.37 -7.93
CA LEU A 304 -19.85 2.09 -7.90
C LEU A 304 -20.90 1.96 -9.02
N ALA A 305 -21.28 3.06 -9.68
CA ALA A 305 -22.24 3.02 -10.77
C ALA A 305 -21.81 1.97 -11.83
N ASN A 306 -22.77 1.13 -12.22
CA ASN A 306 -22.57 0.03 -13.18
C ASN A 306 -21.60 -1.09 -12.75
N ILE A 307 -21.11 -1.11 -11.51
CA ILE A 307 -20.39 -2.27 -10.95
C ILE A 307 -21.43 -3.23 -10.37
N PRO A 308 -21.45 -4.52 -10.77
CA PRO A 308 -22.41 -5.49 -10.24
C PRO A 308 -22.31 -5.65 -8.71
N LYS A 309 -23.46 -5.82 -8.05
CA LYS A 309 -23.55 -6.11 -6.61
C LYS A 309 -22.80 -7.38 -6.21
N SER A 310 -22.73 -8.36 -7.12
CA SER A 310 -21.98 -9.60 -6.96
C SER A 310 -20.46 -9.40 -6.90
N SER A 311 -19.95 -8.28 -7.42
CA SER A 311 -18.53 -7.89 -7.31
C SER A 311 -18.29 -6.93 -6.15
N CYS A 312 -19.20 -5.98 -5.93
CA CYS A 312 -19.10 -4.99 -4.87
C CYS A 312 -20.40 -4.88 -4.08
N GLU A 313 -20.33 -5.15 -2.77
CA GLU A 313 -21.46 -5.04 -1.86
C GLU A 313 -22.07 -3.64 -1.85
N CYS A 314 -23.32 -3.55 -1.43
CA CYS A 314 -24.05 -2.30 -1.34
C CYS A 314 -23.56 -1.46 -0.17
N VAL A 315 -23.29 -0.18 -0.42
CA VAL A 315 -22.92 0.79 0.62
C VAL A 315 -24.06 1.77 0.90
N LEU A 316 -23.94 2.58 1.96
CA LEU A 316 -24.94 3.59 2.27
C LEU A 316 -24.99 4.66 1.16
N GLY A 317 -26.18 4.92 0.61
CA GLY A 317 -26.37 5.87 -0.49
C GLY A 317 -26.08 5.31 -1.88
N ASP A 318 -25.94 3.99 -2.00
CA ASP A 318 -25.73 3.32 -3.28
C ASP A 318 -26.99 3.35 -4.17
N PHE A 319 -26.88 4.02 -5.31
CA PHE A 319 -27.97 4.20 -6.26
C PHE A 319 -28.05 3.09 -7.33
N ARG A 320 -27.23 2.03 -7.23
CA ARG A 320 -27.45 0.84 -8.07
C ARG A 320 -28.81 0.26 -7.73
N HIS A 321 -29.62 -0.06 -8.74
CA HIS A 321 -30.94 -0.63 -8.53
C HIS A 321 -30.92 -1.89 -7.64
N SER A 322 -29.84 -2.68 -7.66
CA SER A 322 -29.68 -3.91 -6.84
C SER A 322 -29.36 -3.62 -5.37
N CYS A 323 -29.02 -2.37 -5.07
CA CYS A 323 -28.77 -1.86 -3.74
C CYS A 323 -29.94 -1.03 -3.19
N MET A 324 -30.98 -0.82 -3.99
CA MET A 324 -32.22 -0.21 -3.53
C MET A 324 -33.11 -1.27 -2.84
N PRO A 325 -33.91 -0.87 -1.83
CA PRO A 325 -34.93 -1.74 -1.25
C PRO A 325 -35.96 -2.16 -2.30
N CYS A 326 -36.39 -3.43 -2.28
CA CYS A 326 -37.52 -3.87 -3.09
C CYS A 326 -38.80 -3.15 -2.63
N LEU A 327 -39.55 -2.56 -3.57
CA LEU A 327 -40.82 -1.90 -3.29
C LEU A 327 -42.02 -2.86 -3.36
N GLY A 328 -41.76 -4.11 -3.77
CA GLY A 328 -42.69 -5.19 -4.03
C GLY A 328 -43.50 -5.02 -5.31
N ASP A 329 -43.11 -4.11 -6.20
CA ASP A 329 -43.76 -3.95 -7.50
C ASP A 329 -43.22 -4.95 -8.55
N ILE A 330 -43.90 -5.05 -9.69
CA ILE A 330 -43.53 -6.00 -10.76
C ILE A 330 -42.27 -5.59 -11.54
N TYR A 331 -41.76 -4.39 -11.29
CA TYR A 331 -40.57 -3.81 -11.93
C TYR A 331 -39.35 -3.87 -11.00
N ASP A 332 -39.51 -4.34 -9.76
CA ASP A 332 -38.40 -4.69 -8.88
C ASP A 332 -37.47 -5.66 -9.61
N ILE A 333 -36.18 -5.31 -9.62
CA ILE A 333 -35.19 -6.21 -10.18
C ILE A 333 -34.94 -7.39 -9.24
N PRO A 334 -34.64 -8.59 -9.75
CA PRO A 334 -34.48 -9.79 -8.90
C PRO A 334 -33.47 -9.66 -7.75
N ASP A 335 -32.47 -8.79 -7.89
CA ASP A 335 -31.37 -8.61 -6.95
C ASP A 335 -31.54 -7.42 -5.97
N CYS A 336 -32.70 -6.76 -5.92
CA CYS A 336 -32.96 -5.68 -4.96
C CYS A 336 -32.85 -6.16 -3.50
N ILE A 337 -32.65 -5.23 -2.56
CA ILE A 337 -32.52 -5.56 -1.14
C ILE A 337 -33.92 -5.83 -0.55
N CYS A 338 -34.23 -7.09 -0.30
CA CYS A 338 -35.49 -7.46 0.33
C CYS A 338 -35.52 -7.04 1.82
N PRO A 339 -36.60 -6.40 2.30
CA PRO A 339 -36.77 -6.09 3.72
C PRO A 339 -36.77 -7.36 4.59
N THR A 340 -35.87 -7.43 5.56
CA THR A 340 -35.76 -8.58 6.48
C THR A 340 -36.49 -8.39 7.81
N THR A 341 -37.11 -7.22 8.03
CA THR A 341 -37.83 -6.92 9.29
C THR A 341 -39.28 -6.52 9.02
N ALA A 342 -40.17 -6.93 9.93
CA ALA A 342 -41.60 -6.62 9.84
C ALA A 342 -41.88 -5.12 9.74
N GLN A 343 -41.14 -4.28 10.47
CA GLN A 343 -41.27 -2.82 10.38
C GLN A 343 -41.03 -2.28 8.96
N LYS A 344 -40.06 -2.84 8.23
CA LYS A 344 -39.75 -2.40 6.86
C LYS A 344 -40.78 -2.91 5.84
N LEU A 345 -41.62 -3.88 6.19
CA LEU A 345 -42.70 -4.40 5.36
C LEU A 345 -44.02 -3.61 5.52
N ILE A 346 -44.15 -2.75 6.55
CA ILE A 346 -45.39 -2.01 6.84
C ILE A 346 -45.83 -1.10 5.69
N ASN A 347 -44.88 -0.60 4.90
CA ASN A 347 -45.14 0.31 3.78
C ASN A 347 -45.29 -0.41 2.43
N ILE A 348 -45.20 -1.75 2.39
CA ILE A 348 -45.40 -2.55 1.18
C ILE A 348 -46.82 -3.10 1.20
N SER A 349 -47.59 -2.89 0.12
CA SER A 349 -48.98 -3.35 0.10
C SER A 349 -49.08 -4.88 0.17
N ARG A 350 -50.19 -5.41 0.70
CA ARG A 350 -50.37 -6.86 0.88
C ARG A 350 -50.22 -7.68 -0.41
N THR A 351 -50.60 -7.12 -1.56
CA THR A 351 -50.45 -7.78 -2.87
C THR A 351 -49.00 -7.81 -3.34
N GLN A 352 -48.20 -6.82 -2.94
CA GLN A 352 -46.78 -6.69 -3.26
C GLN A 352 -45.88 -7.55 -2.34
N ILE A 353 -46.31 -7.83 -1.11
CA ILE A 353 -45.58 -8.70 -0.16
C ILE A 353 -45.33 -10.10 -0.72
N VAL A 354 -46.28 -10.66 -1.49
CA VAL A 354 -46.11 -11.99 -2.12
C VAL A 354 -44.95 -11.98 -3.12
N HIS A 355 -44.71 -10.85 -3.80
CA HIS A 355 -43.59 -10.70 -4.73
C HIS A 355 -42.26 -10.63 -3.99
N VAL A 356 -42.17 -9.80 -2.94
CA VAL A 356 -40.96 -9.68 -2.08
C VAL A 356 -40.58 -11.02 -1.45
N LEU A 357 -41.57 -11.78 -0.95
CA LEU A 357 -41.32 -13.11 -0.37
C LEU A 357 -40.82 -14.12 -1.40
N LYS A 358 -41.25 -14.02 -2.67
CA LYS A 358 -40.72 -14.85 -3.75
C LYS A 358 -39.26 -14.50 -4.07
N LEU A 359 -38.91 -13.21 -4.10
CA LEU A 359 -37.54 -12.77 -4.30
C LEU A 359 -36.61 -13.26 -3.17
N GLN A 360 -37.08 -13.24 -1.92
CA GLN A 360 -36.35 -13.80 -0.77
C GLN A 360 -36.09 -15.30 -0.84
N ILE A 361 -36.89 -16.07 -1.57
CA ILE A 361 -36.69 -17.52 -1.73
C ILE A 361 -35.62 -17.82 -2.81
N ILE A 362 -35.42 -16.88 -3.74
CA ILE A 362 -34.48 -17.03 -4.86
C ILE A 362 -33.08 -16.55 -4.48
N GLN A 363 -32.98 -15.56 -3.58
CA GLN A 363 -31.73 -15.09 -2.96
C GLN A 363 -31.28 -16.04 -1.85
#